data_AF-A0A2J8WCN4-F1
#
_entry.id   AF-A0A2J8WCN4-F1
#
_cell.length_a   1.000
_cell.length_b   1.000
_cell.length_c   1.000
_cell.angle_alpha   90.00
_cell.angle_beta   90.00
_cell.angle_gamma   90.00
#
_symmetry.space_group_name_H-M   'P 1'
#
loop_
_entity.id
_entity.type
_entity.pdbx_description
1 polymer ?
#
loop_
_entity_poly.entity_id
_entity_poly.type
_entity_poly.pdbx_seq_one_letter_code
_entity_poly.pdbx_strand_id
1 'polypeptide(L)'
;AKLSRAEQRMNRLDQCYCERTCTMKGTTYREFESWIDGCKNCTCLNGTIQCETLICPNPDCPLNSALAYVDGKCSICQFQGRTYFEGERNTVYSSSGVCVLYECKDQTMKLVESSGCPALDCPESHQITLSHSCCKVCKGYDFCSERHNCMENSVCRNLNDRAVCSCRDGFRALREDNAYCEDIDECAEGRHYCRENTMCVNTPGSFMCICKTGYIRIDDYSCTEHDECITNQHNCDENALCFNT
;
A
#
# COMPACT_ATOMS: atom_id res chain seq x y z
N ALA A 1 29.37 -27.11 -46.18
CA ALA A 1 27.98 -26.90 -46.66
C ALA A 1 26.87 -27.26 -45.63
N LYS A 2 27.17 -27.60 -44.36
CA LYS A 2 26.15 -27.78 -43.30
C LYS A 2 26.13 -26.64 -42.27
N LEU A 3 27.27 -26.02 -41.98
CA LEU A 3 27.38 -24.81 -41.14
C LEU A 3 26.67 -23.60 -41.77
N SER A 4 26.83 -23.37 -43.08
CA SER A 4 26.20 -22.21 -43.75
C SER A 4 24.68 -22.25 -43.80
N ARG A 5 24.05 -23.44 -43.75
CA ARG A 5 22.59 -23.59 -43.68
C ARG A 5 22.05 -23.34 -42.26
N ALA A 6 22.84 -23.63 -41.23
CA ALA A 6 22.50 -23.31 -39.85
C ALA A 6 22.66 -21.79 -39.61
N GLU A 7 23.74 -21.19 -40.11
CA GLU A 7 23.96 -19.72 -40.07
C GLU A 7 22.89 -18.96 -40.87
N GLN A 8 22.46 -19.47 -42.04
CA GLN A 8 21.34 -18.89 -42.80
C GLN A 8 19.97 -19.07 -42.11
N ARG A 9 19.78 -20.12 -41.30
CA ARG A 9 18.57 -20.29 -40.49
C ARG A 9 18.56 -19.36 -39.28
N MET A 10 19.71 -19.18 -38.63
CA MET A 10 19.90 -18.22 -37.53
C MET A 10 19.66 -16.78 -38.02
N ASN A 11 20.25 -16.39 -39.15
CA ASN A 11 20.01 -15.07 -39.77
C ASN A 11 18.56 -14.83 -40.22
N ARG A 12 17.77 -15.89 -40.49
CA ARG A 12 16.34 -15.75 -40.79
C ARG A 12 15.47 -15.63 -39.54
N LEU A 13 15.92 -16.18 -38.41
CA LEU A 13 15.26 -16.02 -37.10
C LEU A 13 15.54 -14.64 -36.50
N ASP A 14 16.74 -14.09 -36.71
CA ASP A 14 17.10 -12.71 -36.33
C ASP A 14 16.33 -11.63 -37.14
N GLN A 15 15.65 -12.02 -38.22
CA GLN A 15 14.79 -11.14 -39.02
C GLN A 15 13.29 -11.24 -38.68
N CYS A 16 12.89 -12.21 -37.85
CA CYS A 16 11.58 -12.18 -37.22
C CYS A 16 11.67 -11.28 -35.98
N TYR A 17 11.75 -9.97 -36.21
CA TYR A 17 11.51 -8.98 -35.18
C TYR A 17 10.02 -9.05 -34.82
N CYS A 18 9.63 -10.02 -34.00
CA CYS A 18 8.34 -10.00 -33.35
C CYS A 18 8.35 -8.76 -32.46
N GLU A 19 7.75 -7.65 -32.92
CA GLU A 19 7.55 -6.47 -32.09
C GLU A 19 6.88 -6.96 -30.80
N ARG A 20 7.59 -6.78 -29.68
CA ARG A 20 7.07 -7.22 -28.40
C ARG A 20 6.01 -6.21 -27.96
N THR A 21 4.76 -6.54 -28.23
CA THR A 21 3.62 -5.70 -27.86
C THR A 21 3.10 -6.05 -26.48
N CYS A 22 2.58 -5.05 -25.77
CA CYS A 22 1.92 -5.22 -24.48
C CYS A 22 0.43 -4.91 -24.65
N THR A 23 -0.46 -5.65 -23.97
CA THR A 23 -1.90 -5.39 -24.03
C THR A 23 -2.45 -5.04 -22.65
N MET A 24 -3.07 -3.87 -22.52
CA MET A 24 -3.69 -3.39 -21.28
C MET A 24 -5.08 -2.84 -21.54
N LYS A 25 -6.08 -3.29 -20.77
CA LYS A 25 -7.49 -2.86 -20.88
C LYS A 25 -8.05 -2.91 -22.32
N GLY A 26 -7.58 -3.83 -23.15
CA GLY A 26 -8.00 -4.00 -24.54
C GLY A 26 -7.24 -3.15 -25.56
N THR A 27 -6.30 -2.30 -25.13
CA THR A 27 -5.42 -1.52 -26.02
C THR A 27 -4.06 -2.21 -26.13
N THR A 28 -3.54 -2.34 -27.35
CA THR A 28 -2.23 -2.94 -27.63
C THR A 28 -1.20 -1.83 -27.90
N TYR A 29 -0.11 -1.85 -27.15
CA TYR A 29 1.01 -0.91 -27.21
C TYR A 29 2.25 -1.60 -27.78
N ARG A 30 3.01 -0.89 -28.61
CA ARG A 30 4.26 -1.37 -29.22
C ARG A 30 5.43 -1.28 -28.25
N GLU A 31 6.52 -1.97 -28.57
CA GLU A 31 7.76 -1.91 -27.78
C GLU A 31 8.25 -0.46 -27.69
N PHE A 32 8.56 -0.01 -26.47
CA PHE A 32 8.92 1.37 -26.09
C PHE A 32 7.79 2.42 -26.18
N GLU A 33 6.56 2.04 -26.53
CA GLU A 33 5.44 2.97 -26.38
C GLU A 33 5.13 3.18 -24.91
N SER A 34 5.03 4.46 -24.54
CA SER A 34 4.66 4.92 -23.21
C SER A 34 3.26 5.53 -23.21
N TRP A 35 2.50 5.26 -22.17
CA TRP A 35 1.19 5.85 -21.94
C TRP A 35 0.96 6.10 -20.46
N ILE A 36 -0.02 6.94 -20.18
CA ILE A 36 -0.42 7.26 -18.81
C ILE A 36 -1.65 6.43 -18.47
N ASP A 37 -1.55 5.58 -17.44
CA ASP A 37 -2.69 4.88 -16.84
C ASP A 37 -2.79 5.27 -15.36
N GLY A 38 -3.67 6.21 -15.05
CA GLY A 38 -3.72 6.84 -13.73
C GLY A 38 -2.45 7.63 -13.41
N CYS A 39 -1.79 7.33 -12.27
CA CYS A 39 -0.57 8.01 -11.80
C CYS A 39 0.74 7.30 -12.23
N LYS A 40 0.69 6.40 -13.20
CA LYS A 40 1.86 5.65 -13.66
C LYS A 40 2.14 5.96 -15.12
N ASN A 41 3.41 6.21 -15.43
CA ASN A 41 3.89 6.15 -16.80
C ASN A 41 4.24 4.70 -17.08
N CYS A 42 3.41 4.06 -17.89
CA CYS A 42 3.58 2.69 -18.29
C CYS A 42 4.28 2.66 -19.63
N THR A 43 5.37 1.92 -19.72
CA THR A 43 6.07 1.69 -20.97
C THR A 43 6.07 0.20 -21.26
N CYS A 44 5.78 -0.16 -22.51
CA CYS A 44 5.91 -1.54 -22.94
C CYS A 44 7.38 -1.86 -23.16
N LEU A 45 7.97 -2.67 -22.27
CA LEU A 45 9.36 -3.08 -22.36
C LEU A 45 9.43 -4.59 -22.44
N ASN A 46 10.00 -5.10 -23.54
CA ASN A 46 10.25 -6.53 -23.72
C ASN A 46 8.97 -7.41 -23.54
N GLY A 47 7.82 -6.91 -23.99
CA GLY A 47 6.52 -7.61 -23.89
C GLY A 47 5.91 -7.60 -22.49
N THR A 48 6.52 -6.89 -21.55
CA THR A 48 5.99 -6.65 -20.21
C THR A 48 5.68 -5.18 -20.03
N ILE A 49 4.60 -4.89 -19.30
CA ILE A 49 4.23 -3.52 -18.97
C ILE A 49 5.05 -3.12 -17.74
N GLN A 50 6.01 -2.23 -17.95
CA GLN A 50 6.79 -1.63 -16.89
C GLN A 50 6.17 -0.28 -16.57
N CYS A 51 5.43 -0.23 -15.47
CA CYS A 51 4.81 1.00 -14.99
C CYS A 51 5.67 1.59 -13.89
N GLU A 52 6.30 2.72 -14.19
CA GLU A 52 6.96 3.52 -13.20
C GLU A 52 5.99 4.56 -12.67
N THR A 53 6.02 4.78 -11.36
CA THR A 53 5.33 5.92 -10.76
C THR A 53 5.94 7.20 -11.33
N LEU A 54 5.10 8.05 -11.92
CA LEU A 54 5.55 9.36 -12.37
C LEU A 54 6.03 10.16 -11.15
N ILE A 55 7.31 10.55 -11.16
CA ILE A 55 7.87 11.50 -10.20
C ILE A 55 7.83 12.87 -10.89
N CYS A 56 6.81 13.67 -10.58
CA CYS A 56 6.63 15.01 -11.12
C CYS A 56 7.66 16.00 -10.55
N PRO A 57 8.42 16.74 -11.37
CA PRO A 57 8.97 18.04 -11.00
C PRO A 57 7.95 19.14 -11.34
N ASN A 58 6.81 19.08 -10.65
CA ASN A 58 5.75 20.09 -10.49
C ASN A 58 4.90 19.55 -9.31
N PRO A 59 4.28 20.37 -8.43
CA PRO A 59 3.90 19.99 -7.05
C PRO A 59 2.66 19.07 -6.94
N ASP A 60 2.42 18.29 -7.99
CA ASP A 60 1.26 17.48 -8.28
C ASP A 60 1.45 16.04 -7.76
N CYS A 61 1.08 15.91 -6.49
CA CYS A 61 0.61 14.73 -5.75
C CYS A 61 1.62 13.66 -5.28
N PRO A 62 1.72 13.44 -3.94
CA PRO A 62 2.16 12.18 -3.37
C PRO A 62 0.98 11.32 -2.91
N LEU A 63 0.86 10.20 -3.63
CA LEU A 63 0.48 8.83 -3.25
C LEU A 63 -0.93 8.63 -2.62
N ASN A 64 -1.64 7.53 -2.96
CA ASN A 64 -2.86 6.88 -2.34
C ASN A 64 -3.84 7.69 -1.46
N SER A 65 -4.18 8.92 -1.78
CA SER A 65 -5.56 9.34 -1.56
C SER A 65 -6.24 9.19 -2.91
N ALA A 66 -7.45 8.64 -2.94
CA ALA A 66 -8.30 8.77 -4.11
C ALA A 66 -8.57 10.27 -4.29
N LEU A 67 -7.75 10.93 -5.10
CA LEU A 67 -7.84 12.37 -5.36
C LEU A 67 -8.80 12.61 -6.52
N ALA A 68 -9.61 13.65 -6.37
CA ALA A 68 -10.55 14.12 -7.37
C ALA A 68 -9.81 14.61 -8.64
N TYR A 69 -9.50 13.66 -9.54
CA TYR A 69 -9.15 13.96 -10.92
C TYR A 69 -10.41 14.48 -11.62
N VAL A 70 -10.48 15.78 -11.87
CA VAL A 70 -11.41 16.34 -12.86
C VAL A 70 -10.56 16.74 -14.07
N ASP A 71 -10.71 16.02 -15.19
CA ASP A 71 -10.12 16.35 -16.49
C ASP A 71 -8.57 16.51 -16.56
N GLY A 72 -7.81 15.70 -15.82
CA GLY A 72 -6.37 15.58 -16.06
C GLY A 72 -5.50 16.75 -15.55
N LYS A 73 -6.00 17.54 -14.59
CA LYS A 73 -5.24 18.58 -13.87
C LYS A 73 -5.35 18.38 -12.36
N CYS A 74 -4.27 18.60 -11.63
CA CYS A 74 -4.29 18.63 -10.17
C CYS A 74 -5.03 19.88 -9.65
N SER A 75 -5.95 19.67 -8.71
CA SER A 75 -6.69 20.74 -8.05
C SER A 75 -6.10 20.99 -6.67
N ILE A 76 -5.24 22.01 -6.57
CA ILE A 76 -4.57 22.45 -5.34
C ILE A 76 -4.84 23.95 -5.11
N CYS A 77 -4.81 24.39 -3.85
CA CYS A 77 -4.93 25.80 -3.47
C CYS A 77 -3.64 26.29 -2.85
N GLN A 78 -3.17 27.48 -3.24
CA GLN A 78 -2.08 28.17 -2.56
C GLN A 78 -2.64 29.28 -1.67
N PHE A 79 -2.28 29.26 -0.38
CA PHE A 79 -2.79 30.25 0.57
C PHE A 79 -1.79 30.48 1.72
N GLN A 80 -1.47 31.75 1.97
CA GLN A 80 -0.49 32.18 2.99
C GLN A 80 0.87 31.45 2.89
N GLY A 81 1.34 31.17 1.67
CA GLY A 81 2.62 30.49 1.43
C GLY A 81 2.61 28.98 1.70
N ARG A 82 1.43 28.36 1.89
CA ARG A 82 1.25 26.91 1.98
C ARG A 82 0.39 26.39 0.84
N THR A 83 0.61 25.13 0.47
CA THR A 83 -0.21 24.40 -0.51
C THR A 83 -1.22 23.54 0.25
N TYR A 84 -2.46 23.56 -0.21
CA TYR A 84 -3.57 22.76 0.30
C TYR A 84 -4.13 21.88 -0.82
N PHE A 85 -4.51 20.66 -0.48
CA PHE A 85 -5.23 19.77 -1.38
C PHE A 85 -6.73 20.05 -1.36
N GLU A 86 -7.43 19.73 -2.45
CA GLU A 86 -8.90 19.87 -2.53
C GLU A 86 -9.59 19.20 -1.33
N GLY A 87 -10.47 19.95 -0.65
CA GLY A 87 -11.17 19.54 0.57
C GLY A 87 -10.41 19.82 1.88
N GLU A 88 -9.11 20.13 1.84
CA GLU A 88 -8.37 20.50 3.05
C GLU A 88 -8.84 21.84 3.61
N ARG A 89 -8.81 21.96 4.94
CA ARG A 89 -9.25 23.14 5.68
C ARG A 89 -8.12 23.78 6.45
N ASN A 90 -8.17 25.09 6.67
CA ASN A 90 -7.24 25.79 7.53
C ASN A 90 -7.92 26.93 8.28
N THR A 91 -7.54 27.12 9.53
CA THR A 91 -8.01 28.25 10.35
C THR A 91 -7.02 29.42 10.29
N VAL A 92 -7.55 30.63 10.24
CA VAL A 92 -6.79 31.87 10.32
C VAL A 92 -7.43 32.76 11.37
N TYR A 93 -6.61 33.27 12.29
CA TYR A 93 -7.05 34.26 13.27
C TYR A 93 -6.81 35.66 12.73
N SER A 94 -7.87 36.45 12.69
CA SER A 94 -7.77 37.87 12.39
C SER A 94 -7.06 38.64 13.51
N SER A 95 -6.65 39.88 13.24
CA SER A 95 -6.06 40.77 14.25
C SER A 95 -7.00 41.08 15.41
N SER A 96 -8.31 40.89 15.25
CA SER A 96 -9.32 41.02 16.30
C SER A 96 -9.60 39.71 17.06
N GLY A 97 -8.85 38.63 16.78
CA GLY A 97 -8.99 37.34 17.45
C GLY A 97 -10.14 36.46 16.95
N VAL A 98 -10.88 36.90 15.93
CA VAL A 98 -11.93 36.09 15.29
C VAL A 98 -11.28 34.98 14.47
N CYS A 99 -11.65 33.73 14.75
CA CYS A 99 -11.25 32.58 13.96
C CYS A 99 -12.08 32.50 12.67
N VAL A 100 -11.39 32.33 11.55
CA VAL A 100 -11.99 32.19 10.23
C VAL A 100 -11.50 30.87 9.63
N LEU A 101 -12.44 30.04 9.17
CA LEU A 101 -12.14 28.75 8.55
C LEU A 101 -12.20 28.89 7.03
N TYR A 102 -11.19 28.35 6.34
CA TYR A 102 -11.14 28.27 4.89
C TYR A 102 -11.05 26.80 4.46
N GLU A 103 -11.59 26.48 3.30
CA GLU A 103 -11.51 25.17 2.64
C GLU A 103 -11.01 25.34 1.21
N CYS A 104 -10.08 24.48 0.79
CA CYS A 104 -9.65 24.43 -0.60
C CYS A 104 -10.75 23.81 -1.45
N LYS A 105 -11.39 24.62 -2.30
CA LYS A 105 -12.45 24.17 -3.17
C LYS A 105 -12.36 24.83 -4.55
N ASP A 106 -12.41 24.01 -5.60
CA ASP A 106 -12.27 24.44 -6.99
C ASP A 106 -10.98 25.26 -7.18
N GLN A 107 -9.85 24.78 -6.66
CA GLN A 107 -8.52 25.43 -6.78
C GLN A 107 -8.40 26.80 -6.08
N THR A 108 -9.37 27.17 -5.24
CA THR A 108 -9.36 28.42 -4.48
C THR A 108 -9.69 28.19 -3.01
N MET A 109 -9.06 28.95 -2.11
CA MET A 109 -9.44 28.90 -0.69
C MET A 109 -10.73 29.69 -0.48
N LYS A 110 -11.82 28.97 -0.22
CA LYS A 110 -13.15 29.54 0.02
C LYS A 110 -13.42 29.60 1.51
N LEU A 111 -14.09 30.66 1.94
CA LEU A 111 -14.52 30.83 3.32
C LEU A 111 -15.57 29.77 3.67
N VAL A 112 -15.42 29.11 4.81
CA VAL A 112 -16.43 28.20 5.36
C VAL A 112 -17.25 28.97 6.38
N GLU A 113 -18.56 29.09 6.13
CA GLU A 113 -19.46 29.64 7.13
C GLU A 113 -19.52 28.71 8.35
N SER A 114 -19.09 29.20 9.51
CA SER A 114 -19.14 28.43 10.75
C SER A 114 -20.55 28.44 11.30
N SER A 115 -21.25 27.31 11.26
CA SER A 115 -22.32 27.02 12.22
C SER A 115 -21.70 27.02 13.61
N GLY A 116 -22.25 27.79 14.56
CA GLY A 116 -21.64 28.02 15.87
C GLY A 116 -21.15 26.74 16.59
N CYS A 117 -20.18 26.90 17.48
CA CYS A 117 -19.52 25.76 18.12
C CYS A 117 -20.40 25.06 19.17
N PRO A 118 -20.29 23.74 19.29
CA PRO A 118 -20.96 23.01 20.37
C PRO A 118 -20.45 23.49 21.73
N ALA A 119 -21.33 23.47 22.73
CA ALA A 119 -20.95 23.75 24.10
C ALA A 119 -19.98 22.67 24.60
N LEU A 120 -18.94 23.09 25.32
CA LEU A 120 -17.91 22.21 25.87
C LEU A 120 -18.13 22.02 27.37
N ASP A 121 -18.14 20.77 27.81
CA ASP A 121 -18.21 20.41 29.24
C ASP A 121 -16.80 20.24 29.83
N CYS A 122 -15.98 21.29 29.71
CA CYS A 122 -14.65 21.34 30.30
C CYS A 122 -14.19 22.80 30.53
N PRO A 123 -13.35 23.03 31.56
CA PRO A 123 -12.83 24.37 31.83
C PRO A 123 -11.91 24.83 30.70
N GLU A 124 -11.74 26.15 30.55
CA GLU A 124 -10.91 26.74 29.49
C GLU A 124 -9.47 26.21 29.46
N SER A 125 -8.92 25.85 30.62
CA SER A 125 -7.59 25.25 30.75
C SER A 125 -7.45 23.85 30.12
N HIS A 126 -8.57 23.16 29.89
CA HIS A 126 -8.62 21.85 29.24
C HIS A 126 -9.12 21.93 27.80
N GLN A 127 -9.38 23.12 27.27
CA GLN A 127 -9.81 23.28 25.89
C GLN A 127 -8.59 23.31 24.95
N ILE A 128 -8.70 22.60 23.84
CA ILE A 128 -7.66 22.44 22.83
C ILE A 128 -8.15 23.08 21.54
N THR A 129 -7.31 23.91 20.92
CA THR A 129 -7.57 24.50 19.60
C THR A 129 -7.07 23.59 18.50
N LEU A 130 -7.85 23.45 17.43
CA LEU A 130 -7.51 22.62 16.28
C LEU A 130 -7.08 23.51 15.11
N SER A 131 -6.08 23.07 14.34
CA SER A 131 -5.61 23.80 13.15
C SER A 131 -6.65 23.85 12.02
N HIS A 132 -7.54 22.86 11.97
CA HIS A 132 -8.51 22.67 10.88
C HIS A 132 -9.97 22.95 11.31
N SER A 133 -10.20 23.55 12.50
CA SER A 133 -11.54 23.85 13.02
C SER A 133 -11.49 25.07 13.96
N CYS A 134 -12.44 26.00 13.78
CA CYS A 134 -12.59 27.13 14.72
C CYS A 134 -13.21 26.72 16.05
N CYS A 135 -13.78 25.52 16.14
CA CYS A 135 -14.30 24.98 17.39
C CYS A 135 -13.21 24.26 18.16
N LYS A 136 -13.12 24.60 19.45
CA LYS A 136 -12.28 23.92 20.43
C LYS A 136 -12.90 22.58 20.82
N VAL A 137 -12.07 21.69 21.34
CA VAL A 137 -12.50 20.42 21.94
C VAL A 137 -11.91 20.27 23.34
N CYS A 138 -12.46 19.37 24.15
CA CYS A 138 -11.91 19.08 25.47
C CYS A 138 -10.70 18.15 25.39
N LYS A 139 -9.79 18.24 26.36
CA LYS A 139 -8.71 17.26 26.52
C LYS A 139 -9.30 15.86 26.72
N GLY A 140 -8.75 14.88 26.01
CA GLY A 140 -9.29 13.52 25.98
C GLY A 140 -10.42 13.31 24.96
N TYR A 141 -10.68 14.31 24.11
CA TYR A 141 -11.56 14.15 22.96
C TYR A 141 -11.08 12.99 22.07
N ASP A 142 -12.02 12.12 21.71
CA ASP A 142 -11.75 10.96 20.86
C ASP A 142 -11.83 11.35 19.39
N PHE A 143 -10.68 11.70 18.82
CA PHE A 143 -10.54 12.07 17.40
C PHE A 143 -10.80 10.89 16.46
N CYS A 144 -10.57 9.65 16.92
CA CYS A 144 -10.77 8.44 16.13
C CYS A 144 -12.26 8.12 15.91
N SER A 145 -13.08 8.23 16.95
CA SER A 145 -14.50 7.86 16.87
C SER A 145 -15.35 8.85 16.07
N GLU A 146 -14.91 10.10 15.97
CA GLU A 146 -15.75 11.18 15.43
C GLU A 146 -15.45 11.52 13.96
N ARG A 147 -14.17 11.53 13.53
CA ARG A 147 -13.80 12.04 12.19
C ARG A 147 -12.54 11.47 11.55
N HIS A 148 -11.74 10.65 12.24
CA HIS A 148 -10.47 10.15 11.69
C HIS A 148 -10.58 8.70 11.24
N ASN A 149 -11.03 8.51 10.00
CA ASN A 149 -11.14 7.18 9.40
C ASN A 149 -9.78 6.73 8.87
N CYS A 150 -9.24 5.68 9.48
CA CYS A 150 -8.07 4.96 8.98
C CYS A 150 -8.52 3.82 8.04
N MET A 151 -7.70 3.45 7.05
CA MET A 151 -8.07 2.41 6.08
C MET A 151 -7.90 1.00 6.67
N GLU A 152 -8.35 -0.01 5.93
CA GLU A 152 -8.11 -1.42 6.24
C GLU A 152 -6.62 -1.71 6.54
N ASN A 153 -6.38 -2.63 7.49
CA ASN A 153 -5.05 -2.97 8.00
C ASN A 153 -4.27 -1.85 8.70
N SER A 154 -4.94 -0.72 8.99
CA SER A 154 -4.43 0.32 9.89
C SER A 154 -5.32 0.49 11.12
N VAL A 155 -4.79 1.17 12.13
CA VAL A 155 -5.44 1.43 13.42
C VAL A 155 -5.31 2.91 13.72
N CYS A 156 -6.42 3.52 14.13
CA CYS A 156 -6.42 4.90 14.60
C CYS A 156 -5.91 4.99 16.04
N ARG A 157 -5.04 5.96 16.30
CA ARG A 157 -4.52 6.26 17.63
C ARG A 157 -4.76 7.73 17.96
N ASN A 158 -5.43 7.97 19.08
CA ASN A 158 -5.62 9.31 19.63
C ASN A 158 -4.30 9.86 20.17
N LEU A 159 -3.95 11.07 19.75
CA LEU A 159 -2.93 11.92 20.36
C LEU A 159 -3.61 13.07 21.10
N ASN A 160 -2.81 13.94 21.71
CA ASN A 160 -3.32 15.04 22.54
C ASN A 160 -4.19 16.03 21.76
N ASP A 161 -3.84 16.31 20.50
CA ASP A 161 -4.42 17.37 19.66
C ASP A 161 -4.89 16.89 18.27
N ARG A 162 -4.68 15.60 17.95
CA ARG A 162 -5.04 14.98 16.67
C ARG A 162 -5.21 13.48 16.82
N ALA A 163 -5.71 12.82 15.78
CA ALA A 163 -5.56 11.39 15.58
C ALA A 163 -4.49 11.11 14.52
N VAL A 164 -3.85 9.95 14.61
CA VAL A 164 -2.93 9.43 13.59
C VAL A 164 -3.28 7.98 13.30
N CYS A 165 -3.13 7.57 12.04
CA CYS A 165 -3.18 6.16 11.67
C CYS A 165 -1.82 5.50 11.88
N SER A 166 -1.83 4.20 12.14
CA SER A 166 -0.65 3.34 12.15
C SER A 166 -0.99 1.97 11.59
N CYS A 167 -0.11 1.39 10.80
CA CYS A 167 -0.29 0.02 10.30
C CYS A 167 -0.33 -0.99 11.43
N ARG A 168 -1.12 -2.06 11.22
CA ARG A 168 -1.11 -3.23 12.10
C ARG A 168 0.23 -3.96 12.00
N ASP A 169 0.54 -4.76 13.02
CA ASP A 169 1.70 -5.64 12.99
C ASP A 169 1.62 -6.59 11.78
N GLY A 170 2.77 -6.83 11.13
CA GLY A 170 2.85 -7.59 9.88
C GLY A 170 2.54 -6.78 8.61
N PHE A 171 2.16 -5.51 8.74
CA PHE A 171 1.92 -4.62 7.60
C PHE A 171 2.90 -3.44 7.62
N ARG A 172 3.29 -2.96 6.44
CA ARG A 172 4.10 -1.75 6.27
C ARG A 172 3.33 -0.63 5.61
N ALA A 173 3.63 0.59 6.03
CA ALA A 173 3.03 1.78 5.45
C ALA A 173 3.55 2.01 4.03
N LEU A 174 2.63 2.18 3.09
CA LEU A 174 2.95 2.56 1.71
C LEU A 174 3.26 4.05 1.55
N ARG A 175 3.01 4.84 2.60
CA ARG A 175 2.93 6.31 2.57
C ARG A 175 3.08 6.87 3.98
N GLU A 176 3.49 8.13 4.07
CA GLU A 176 3.88 8.77 5.34
C GLU A 176 2.72 8.96 6.34
N ASP A 177 1.47 9.01 5.87
CA ASP A 177 0.28 9.13 6.72
C ASP A 177 -0.06 7.83 7.48
N ASN A 178 0.63 6.72 7.16
CA ASN A 178 0.38 5.35 7.66
C ASN A 178 -1.08 4.91 7.57
N ALA A 179 -1.87 5.52 6.69
CA ALA A 179 -3.28 5.18 6.51
C ALA A 179 -3.46 4.00 5.54
N TYR A 180 -2.48 3.75 4.67
CA TYR A 180 -2.51 2.64 3.70
C TYR A 180 -1.36 1.70 3.97
N CYS A 181 -1.71 0.45 4.24
CA CYS A 181 -0.80 -0.56 4.73
C CYS A 181 -0.85 -1.75 3.78
N GLU A 182 0.32 -2.17 3.30
CA GLU A 182 0.45 -3.43 2.57
C GLU A 182 1.03 -4.51 3.47
N ASP A 183 0.63 -5.74 3.19
CA ASP A 183 1.16 -6.92 3.85
C ASP A 183 2.67 -7.05 3.60
N ILE A 184 3.42 -7.42 4.62
CA ILE A 184 4.85 -7.72 4.49
C ILE A 184 4.95 -9.18 4.07
N ASP A 185 5.53 -9.45 2.90
CA ASP A 185 5.78 -10.83 2.49
C ASP A 185 7.08 -11.34 3.13
N GLU A 186 6.98 -11.97 4.30
CA GLU A 186 8.16 -12.48 5.00
C GLU A 186 8.84 -13.62 4.23
N CYS A 187 8.12 -14.33 3.36
CA CYS A 187 8.66 -15.41 2.53
C CYS A 187 9.51 -14.88 1.39
N ALA A 188 9.05 -13.83 0.70
CA ALA A 188 9.80 -13.18 -0.37
C ALA A 188 10.99 -12.37 0.16
N GLU A 189 10.83 -11.72 1.32
CA GLU A 189 11.90 -10.95 1.96
C GLU A 189 12.91 -11.79 2.75
N GLY A 190 12.63 -13.10 2.93
CA GLY A 190 13.45 -13.99 3.76
C GLY A 190 13.43 -13.62 5.25
N ARG A 191 12.40 -12.90 5.71
CA ARG A 191 12.20 -12.41 7.08
C ARG A 191 11.34 -13.34 7.92
N HIS A 192 11.47 -14.64 7.70
CA HIS A 192 10.67 -15.66 8.38
C HIS A 192 11.52 -16.49 9.35
N TYR A 193 10.87 -17.10 10.33
CA TYR A 193 11.51 -18.01 11.30
C TYR A 193 11.46 -19.49 10.87
N CYS A 194 10.93 -19.79 9.68
CA CYS A 194 10.87 -21.15 9.13
C CYS A 194 12.26 -21.80 9.08
N ARG A 195 12.38 -22.97 9.72
CA ARG A 195 13.63 -23.76 9.82
C ARG A 195 13.74 -24.78 8.69
N GLU A 196 14.79 -25.60 8.73
CA GLU A 196 14.97 -26.69 7.77
C GLU A 196 13.73 -27.60 7.67
N ASN A 197 13.56 -28.21 6.49
CA ASN A 197 12.44 -29.10 6.16
C ASN A 197 11.05 -28.46 6.19
N THR A 198 10.98 -27.13 6.14
CA THR A 198 9.73 -26.38 5.97
C THR A 198 9.68 -25.61 4.65
N MET A 199 8.48 -25.20 4.27
CA MET A 199 8.16 -24.25 3.20
C MET A 199 7.44 -23.05 3.83
N CYS A 200 7.90 -21.84 3.53
CA CYS A 200 7.26 -20.61 3.97
C CYS A 200 6.04 -20.32 3.08
N VAL A 201 4.92 -19.94 3.71
CA VAL A 201 3.72 -19.44 3.04
C VAL A 201 3.33 -18.11 3.67
N ASN A 202 3.27 -17.07 2.84
CA ASN A 202 2.87 -15.74 3.28
C ASN A 202 1.37 -15.67 3.53
N THR A 203 0.94 -14.92 4.56
CA THR A 203 -0.46 -14.73 4.93
C THR A 203 -0.72 -13.28 5.33
N PRO A 204 -1.95 -12.73 5.22
CA PRO A 204 -2.18 -11.35 5.60
C PRO A 204 -1.84 -11.06 7.08
N GLY A 205 -0.80 -10.26 7.32
CA GLY A 205 -0.27 -9.86 8.61
C GLY A 205 0.72 -10.82 9.25
N SER A 206 1.11 -11.91 8.58
CA SER A 206 2.07 -12.89 9.12
C SER A 206 2.53 -13.91 8.08
N PHE A 207 3.29 -14.92 8.50
CA PHE A 207 3.62 -16.07 7.67
C PHE A 207 3.37 -17.37 8.44
N MET A 208 3.30 -18.47 7.70
CA MET A 208 3.27 -19.81 8.28
C MET A 208 4.30 -20.73 7.62
N CYS A 209 4.83 -21.66 8.41
CA CYS A 209 5.75 -22.69 7.92
C CYS A 209 5.01 -24.02 7.82
N ILE A 210 5.07 -24.63 6.63
CA ILE A 210 4.45 -25.93 6.35
C ILE A 210 5.56 -26.97 6.17
N CYS A 211 5.43 -28.13 6.80
CA CYS A 211 6.39 -29.21 6.61
C CYS A 211 6.42 -29.66 5.14
N LYS A 212 7.61 -29.96 4.64
CA LYS A 212 7.75 -30.67 3.36
C LYS A 212 7.13 -32.06 3.47
N THR A 213 6.73 -32.63 2.33
CA THR A 213 6.26 -34.02 2.26
C THR A 213 7.30 -34.96 2.90
N GLY A 214 6.85 -35.93 3.71
CA GLY A 214 7.72 -36.82 4.49
C GLY A 214 8.15 -36.28 5.86
N TYR A 215 7.75 -35.05 6.23
CA TYR A 215 8.08 -34.45 7.53
C TYR A 215 6.82 -34.13 8.36
N ILE A 216 6.91 -34.34 9.67
CA ILE A 216 5.88 -34.00 10.66
C ILE A 216 6.28 -32.78 11.48
N ARG A 217 5.26 -31.99 11.85
CA ARG A 217 5.41 -30.76 12.61
C ARG A 217 5.90 -31.05 14.03
N ILE A 218 6.97 -30.37 14.45
CA ILE A 218 7.41 -30.32 15.86
C ILE A 218 6.83 -29.08 16.53
N ASP A 219 6.98 -27.93 15.87
CA ASP A 219 6.47 -26.64 16.29
C ASP A 219 6.02 -25.80 15.07
N ASP A 220 5.65 -24.54 15.28
CA ASP A 220 5.15 -23.67 14.21
C ASP A 220 6.19 -23.39 13.10
N TYR A 221 7.47 -23.63 13.39
CA TYR A 221 8.60 -23.25 12.53
C TYR A 221 9.47 -24.43 12.09
N SER A 222 9.30 -25.62 12.65
CA SER A 222 10.20 -26.76 12.45
C SER A 222 9.48 -28.10 12.30
N CYS A 223 10.11 -28.99 11.54
CA CYS A 223 9.61 -30.32 11.26
C CYS A 223 10.71 -31.37 11.41
N THR A 224 10.33 -32.55 11.87
CA THR A 224 11.19 -33.74 11.92
C THR A 224 10.74 -34.72 10.86
N GLU A 225 11.65 -35.56 10.42
CA GLU A 225 11.36 -36.67 9.53
C GLU A 225 10.27 -37.55 10.14
N HIS A 226 9.28 -37.91 9.34
CA HIS A 226 8.21 -38.80 9.75
C HIS A 226 8.62 -40.23 9.43
N ASP A 227 9.11 -40.96 10.42
CA ASP A 227 9.35 -42.38 10.24
C ASP A 227 8.02 -43.15 10.25
N GLU A 228 7.47 -43.33 9.05
CA GLU A 228 6.24 -44.07 8.77
C GLU A 228 6.36 -45.54 9.21
N CYS A 229 7.58 -46.08 9.27
CA CYS A 229 7.89 -47.43 9.72
C CYS A 229 7.85 -47.55 11.25
N ILE A 230 8.31 -46.55 11.99
CA ILE A 230 8.22 -46.54 13.47
C ILE A 230 6.79 -46.26 13.94
N THR A 231 6.06 -45.42 13.21
CA THR A 231 4.71 -45.00 13.59
C THR A 231 3.61 -45.96 13.12
N ASN A 232 3.97 -47.04 12.39
CA ASN A 232 3.04 -47.98 11.74
C ASN A 232 1.97 -47.28 10.88
N GLN A 233 2.30 -46.12 10.30
CA GLN A 233 1.44 -45.38 9.38
C GLN A 233 1.83 -45.61 7.91
N HIS A 234 2.34 -46.81 7.62
CA HIS A 234 2.70 -47.23 6.27
C HIS A 234 1.62 -48.14 5.65
N ASN A 235 1.47 -48.07 4.33
CA ASN A 235 0.57 -48.97 3.58
C ASN A 235 1.32 -50.17 2.95
N CYS A 236 2.49 -50.52 3.50
CA CYS A 236 3.22 -51.71 3.07
C CYS A 236 2.40 -52.98 3.29
N ASP A 237 2.49 -53.93 2.36
CA ASP A 237 1.94 -55.28 2.49
C ASP A 237 2.56 -56.01 3.70
N GLU A 238 1.86 -57.00 4.26
CA GLU A 238 2.33 -57.82 5.39
C GLU A 238 3.70 -58.47 5.12
N ASN A 239 4.05 -58.69 3.84
CA ASN A 239 5.32 -59.28 3.41
C ASN A 239 6.31 -58.27 2.81
N ALA A 240 6.08 -56.97 2.98
CA ALA A 240 6.97 -55.92 2.48
C ALA A 240 7.86 -55.34 3.60
N LEU A 241 9.08 -54.95 3.25
CA LEU A 241 9.97 -54.20 4.15
C LEU A 241 9.64 -52.71 4.04
N CYS A 242 9.35 -52.08 5.17
CA CYS A 242 9.21 -50.64 5.25
C CYS A 242 10.60 -49.98 5.28
N PHE A 243 10.78 -48.94 4.47
CA PHE A 243 11.94 -48.06 4.51
C PHE A 243 11.44 -46.63 4.70
N ASN A 244 12.10 -45.86 5.56
CA ASN A 244 11.77 -44.45 5.77
C ASN A 244 11.96 -43.67 4.46
N THR A 245 11.01 -42.81 4.08
CA THR A 245 11.00 -42.04 2.82
C THR A 245 10.89 -40.55 3.01
#